data_AF-A0A662TPH3-F1
#
_entry.id   AF-A0A662TPH3-F1
#
_cell.length_a   1.000
_cell.length_b   1.000
_cell.length_c   1.000
_cell.angle_alpha   90.00
_cell.angle_beta   90.00
_cell.angle_gamma   90.00
#
_symmetry.space_group_name_H-M   'P 1'
#
loop_
_entity.id
_entity.type
_entity.pdbx_description
1 polymer ?
#
loop_
_entity_poly.entity_id
_entity_poly.type
_entity_poly.pdbx_seq_one_letter_code
_entity_poly.pdbx_strand_id
1 'polypeptide(L)'
;MARLTTALTYINRLLASKDPDGVLVGKELLKQYRKWRQTLALSDFYTFFTSINERYKSVILRVLRGFPQLIGQFRAFALEEYIRELLVRRVGIPENRMFWNHDIVIWRSPTYGVKTAKFDLVIGDHYRQRTVPRILVEAKIDVDAQRLRAAILAFLLARRQYPRA
;
A
#
# COMPACT_ATOMS: atom_id res chain seq x y z
N MET A 1 13.26 -7.47 -10.62
CA MET A 1 12.30 -6.63 -9.87
C MET A 1 11.75 -7.44 -8.72
N ALA A 2 11.90 -6.99 -7.48
CA ALA A 2 11.24 -7.65 -6.35
C ALA A 2 9.72 -7.55 -6.54
N ARG A 3 9.01 -8.66 -6.40
CA ARG A 3 7.55 -8.69 -6.51
C ARG A 3 6.96 -7.85 -5.37
N LEU A 4 6.16 -6.83 -5.69
CA LEU A 4 5.47 -6.01 -4.70
C LEU A 4 4.61 -6.92 -3.81
N THR A 5 4.74 -6.76 -2.49
CA THR A 5 3.89 -7.47 -1.54
C THR A 5 2.53 -6.80 -1.53
N THR A 6 1.47 -7.61 -1.59
CA THR A 6 0.07 -7.18 -1.67
C THR A 6 -0.75 -7.89 -0.59
N ALA A 7 -1.96 -7.40 -0.31
CA ALA A 7 -2.95 -8.11 0.47
C ALA A 7 -3.17 -9.55 -0.05
N LEU A 8 -3.23 -9.71 -1.38
CA LEU A 8 -3.36 -11.02 -2.01
C LEU A 8 -2.15 -11.94 -1.73
N THR A 9 -0.96 -11.38 -1.49
CA THR A 9 0.23 -12.15 -1.11
C THR A 9 0.02 -12.86 0.24
N TYR A 10 -0.55 -12.19 1.23
CA TYR A 10 -0.88 -12.80 2.52
C TYR A 10 -2.02 -13.82 2.41
N ILE A 11 -3.06 -13.50 1.64
CA ILE A 11 -4.17 -14.41 1.37
C ILE A 11 -3.67 -15.71 0.75
N ASN A 12 -2.80 -15.62 -0.27
CA ASN A 12 -2.23 -16.81 -0.92
C ASN A 12 -1.36 -17.64 0.02
N ARG A 13 -0.64 -17.01 0.95
CA ARG A 13 0.11 -17.74 1.99
C ARG A 13 -0.80 -18.49 2.95
N LEU A 14 -1.94 -17.93 3.32
CA LEU A 14 -2.96 -18.61 4.14
C LEU A 14 -3.55 -19.81 3.39
N LEU A 15 -3.91 -19.61 2.11
CA LEU A 15 -4.45 -20.66 1.24
C LEU A 15 -3.47 -21.80 0.99
N ALA A 16 -2.17 -21.50 0.93
CA ALA A 16 -1.10 -22.50 0.77
C ALA A 16 -0.65 -23.14 2.09
N SER A 17 -1.22 -22.75 3.23
CA SER A 17 -0.86 -23.30 4.51
C SER A 17 -1.38 -24.73 4.67
N LYS A 18 -0.71 -25.53 5.51
CA LYS A 18 -1.18 -26.88 5.90
C LYS A 18 -2.21 -26.84 7.04
N ASP A 19 -2.53 -25.65 7.56
CA ASP A 19 -3.48 -25.46 8.66
C ASP A 19 -4.90 -25.31 8.07
N PRO A 20 -5.85 -26.21 8.40
CA PRO A 20 -7.21 -26.14 7.88
C PRO A 20 -7.93 -24.81 8.16
N ASP A 21 -7.71 -24.22 9.34
CA ASP A 21 -8.28 -22.92 9.69
C ASP A 21 -7.66 -21.82 8.84
N GLY A 22 -6.35 -21.91 8.59
CA GLY A 22 -5.62 -21.00 7.70
C GLY A 22 -6.19 -21.00 6.29
N VAL A 23 -6.45 -22.19 5.72
CA VAL A 23 -7.07 -22.33 4.40
C VAL A 23 -8.50 -21.77 4.39
N LEU A 24 -9.30 -22.06 5.43
CA LEU A 24 -10.66 -21.54 5.56
C LEU A 24 -10.68 -20.01 5.61
N VAL A 25 -9.86 -19.42 6.48
CA VAL A 25 -9.69 -17.96 6.60
C VAL A 25 -9.20 -17.36 5.28
N GLY A 26 -8.24 -18.01 4.61
CA GLY A 26 -7.75 -17.57 3.30
C GLY A 26 -8.87 -17.50 2.25
N LYS A 27 -9.79 -18.48 2.23
CA LYS A 27 -10.94 -18.48 1.30
C LYS A 27 -11.92 -17.34 1.60
N GLU A 28 -12.25 -17.12 2.88
CA GLU A 28 -13.15 -16.04 3.28
C GLU A 28 -12.55 -14.66 2.97
N LEU A 29 -11.28 -14.44 3.31
CA LEU A 29 -10.57 -13.21 2.98
C LEU A 29 -10.45 -13.00 1.47
N LEU A 30 -10.23 -14.05 0.68
CA LEU A 30 -10.21 -13.94 -0.78
C LEU A 30 -11.57 -13.51 -1.34
N LYS A 31 -12.67 -14.05 -0.81
CA LYS A 31 -14.04 -13.66 -1.19
C LYS A 31 -14.29 -12.19 -0.89
N GLN A 32 -13.97 -11.75 0.32
CA GLN A 32 -14.09 -10.34 0.73
C GLN A 32 -13.19 -9.43 -0.11
N TYR A 33 -11.94 -9.85 -0.38
CA TYR A 33 -11.00 -9.13 -1.22
C TYR A 33 -11.55 -8.90 -2.63
N ARG A 34 -12.05 -9.95 -3.27
CA ARG A 34 -12.68 -9.86 -4.59
C ARG A 34 -13.91 -8.95 -4.57
N LYS A 35 -14.73 -9.04 -3.52
CA LYS A 35 -15.94 -8.23 -3.38
C LYS A 35 -15.60 -6.73 -3.33
N TRP A 36 -14.74 -6.31 -2.39
CA TRP A 36 -14.40 -4.88 -2.29
C TRP A 36 -13.67 -4.40 -3.53
N ARG A 37 -12.84 -5.25 -4.16
CA ARG A 37 -12.21 -4.89 -5.43
C ARG A 37 -13.25 -4.65 -6.52
N GLN A 38 -14.31 -5.44 -6.60
CA GLN A 38 -15.34 -5.25 -7.63
C GLN A 38 -16.18 -4.00 -7.36
N THR A 39 -16.68 -3.84 -6.14
CA THR A 39 -17.63 -2.78 -5.77
C THR A 39 -16.95 -1.43 -5.52
N LEU A 40 -15.70 -1.46 -5.06
CA LEU A 40 -14.96 -0.32 -4.51
C LEU A 40 -15.74 0.42 -3.42
N ALA A 41 -16.66 -0.27 -2.74
CA ALA A 41 -17.45 0.28 -1.66
C ALA A 41 -16.61 0.30 -0.37
N LEU A 42 -16.62 1.45 0.32
CA LEU A 42 -15.91 1.59 1.59
C LEU A 42 -16.38 0.58 2.64
N SER A 43 -17.68 0.25 2.66
CA SER A 43 -18.24 -0.75 3.57
C SER A 43 -17.71 -2.16 3.33
N ASP A 44 -17.55 -2.55 2.07
CA ASP A 44 -16.97 -3.86 1.70
C ASP A 44 -15.48 -3.91 2.06
N PHE A 45 -14.74 -2.82 1.78
CA PHE A 45 -13.34 -2.72 2.17
C PHE A 45 -13.18 -2.73 3.69
N TYR A 46 -14.02 -2.00 4.42
CA TYR A 46 -14.00 -1.96 5.88
C TYR A 46 -14.26 -3.35 6.47
N THR A 47 -15.23 -4.09 5.92
CA THR A 47 -15.52 -5.48 6.34
C THR A 47 -14.30 -6.40 6.15
N PHE A 48 -13.60 -6.25 5.03
CA PHE A 48 -12.35 -6.98 4.78
C PHE A 48 -11.26 -6.59 5.78
N PHE A 49 -11.11 -5.29 6.00
CA PHE A 49 -10.09 -4.72 6.88
C PHE A 49 -10.28 -5.14 8.35
N THR A 50 -11.50 -5.07 8.87
CA THR A 50 -11.83 -5.52 10.24
C THR A 50 -11.69 -7.02 10.38
N SER A 51 -12.01 -7.80 9.33
CA SER A 51 -11.80 -9.25 9.33
C SER A 51 -10.32 -9.61 9.54
N ILE A 52 -9.39 -8.86 8.94
CA ILE A 52 -7.94 -9.05 9.17
C ILE A 52 -7.55 -8.67 10.60
N ASN A 53 -8.06 -7.54 11.11
CA ASN A 53 -7.60 -6.96 12.37
C ASN A 53 -8.17 -7.63 13.62
N GLU A 54 -9.40 -8.11 13.55
CA GLU A 54 -10.17 -8.54 14.71
C GLU A 54 -10.56 -10.00 14.58
N ARG A 55 -11.36 -10.32 13.56
CA ARG A 55 -11.99 -11.63 13.42
C ARG A 55 -10.98 -12.77 13.22
N TYR A 56 -9.99 -12.55 12.36
CA TYR A 56 -9.06 -13.60 11.95
C TYR A 56 -7.63 -13.39 12.43
N LYS A 57 -7.38 -12.33 13.22
CA LYS A 57 -6.03 -11.94 13.67
C LYS A 57 -5.25 -13.09 14.32
N SER A 58 -5.88 -13.84 15.22
CA SER A 58 -5.25 -14.97 15.91
C SER A 58 -4.83 -16.08 14.95
N VAL A 59 -5.73 -16.49 14.05
CA VAL A 59 -5.46 -17.52 13.02
C VAL A 59 -4.36 -17.04 12.07
N ILE A 60 -4.43 -15.80 11.60
CA ILE A 60 -3.43 -15.23 10.69
C ILE A 60 -2.03 -15.24 11.34
N LEU A 61 -1.91 -14.79 12.59
CA LEU A 61 -0.63 -14.77 13.31
C LEU A 61 -0.07 -16.18 13.51
N ARG A 62 -0.92 -17.12 13.95
CA ARG A 62 -0.55 -18.53 14.14
C ARG A 62 -0.04 -19.16 12.85
N VAL A 63 -0.83 -19.06 11.78
CA VAL A 63 -0.59 -19.75 10.49
C VAL A 63 0.61 -19.16 9.77
N LEU A 64 0.72 -17.84 9.72
CA LEU A 64 1.82 -17.17 9.00
C LEU A 64 3.12 -17.10 9.81
N ARG A 65 3.13 -17.68 11.03
CA ARG A 65 4.24 -17.63 12.00
C ARG A 65 4.77 -16.21 12.16
N GLY A 66 3.85 -15.26 12.15
CA GLY A 66 4.15 -13.84 12.06
C GLY A 66 4.20 -13.19 13.44
N PHE A 67 5.07 -12.19 13.58
CA PHE A 67 5.00 -11.25 14.68
C PHE A 67 3.77 -10.31 14.51
N PRO A 68 3.30 -9.64 15.57
CA PRO A 68 2.18 -8.69 15.51
C PRO A 68 2.26 -7.66 14.37
N GLN A 69 3.48 -7.27 13.96
CA GLN A 69 3.73 -6.34 12.85
C GLN A 69 3.18 -6.84 11.51
N LEU A 70 3.04 -8.17 11.32
CA LEU A 70 2.50 -8.75 10.10
C LEU A 70 1.07 -8.29 9.82
N ILE A 71 0.24 -8.17 10.87
CA ILE A 71 -1.14 -7.70 10.72
C ILE A 71 -1.16 -6.24 10.27
N GLY A 72 -0.29 -5.42 10.85
CA GLY A 72 -0.12 -4.03 10.44
C GLY A 72 0.28 -3.91 8.97
N GLN A 73 1.26 -4.71 8.52
CA GLN A 73 1.69 -4.75 7.12
C GLN A 73 0.56 -5.20 6.18
N PHE A 74 -0.13 -6.29 6.52
CA PHE A 74 -1.23 -6.81 5.69
C PHE A 74 -2.33 -5.75 5.51
N ARG A 75 -2.72 -5.09 6.61
CA ARG A 75 -3.68 -3.98 6.54
C ARG A 75 -3.14 -2.82 5.71
N ALA A 76 -1.86 -2.44 5.87
CA ALA A 76 -1.26 -1.31 5.15
C ALA A 76 -1.31 -1.53 3.64
N PHE A 77 -0.84 -2.71 3.18
CA PHE A 77 -0.91 -3.06 1.77
C PHE A 77 -2.35 -3.12 1.24
N ALA A 78 -3.31 -3.59 2.06
CA ALA A 78 -4.72 -3.57 1.68
C ALA A 78 -5.25 -2.15 1.47
N LEU A 79 -4.87 -1.20 2.32
CA LEU A 79 -5.25 0.21 2.19
C LEU A 79 -4.61 0.86 0.95
N GLU A 80 -3.33 0.61 0.72
CA GLU A 80 -2.62 1.06 -0.49
C GLU A 80 -3.32 0.57 -1.76
N GLU A 81 -3.69 -0.72 -1.82
CA GLU A 81 -4.44 -1.29 -2.94
C GLU A 81 -5.81 -0.65 -3.12
N TYR A 82 -6.54 -0.44 -2.03
CA TYR A 82 -7.87 0.16 -2.09
C TYR A 82 -7.83 1.57 -2.66
N ILE A 83 -6.88 2.40 -2.19
CA ILE A 83 -6.70 3.76 -2.70
C ILE A 83 -6.27 3.72 -4.17
N ARG A 84 -5.34 2.83 -4.54
CA ARG A 84 -4.92 2.65 -5.94
C ARG A 84 -6.12 2.34 -6.85
N GLU A 85 -6.95 1.38 -6.46
CA GLU A 85 -8.11 0.96 -7.26
C GLU A 85 -9.17 2.06 -7.37
N LEU A 86 -9.38 2.85 -6.31
CA LEU A 86 -10.24 4.04 -6.37
C LEU A 86 -9.72 5.07 -7.38
N LEU A 87 -8.43 5.38 -7.32
CA LEU A 87 -7.80 6.34 -8.23
C LEU A 87 -7.88 5.87 -9.69
N VAL A 88 -7.60 4.60 -9.96
CA VAL A 88 -7.63 4.06 -11.32
C VAL A 88 -9.05 3.97 -11.86
N ARG A 89 -9.96 3.34 -11.12
CA ARG A 89 -11.26 2.93 -11.68
C ARG A 89 -12.39 3.91 -11.43
N ARG A 90 -12.30 4.72 -10.37
CA ARG A 90 -13.36 5.67 -9.99
C ARG A 90 -13.01 7.11 -10.33
N VAL A 91 -11.74 7.48 -10.19
CA VAL A 91 -11.24 8.80 -10.62
C VAL A 91 -10.80 8.80 -12.09
N GLY A 92 -10.37 7.65 -12.63
CA GLY A 92 -9.95 7.53 -14.03
C GLY A 92 -8.48 7.86 -14.27
N ILE A 93 -7.62 7.71 -13.24
CA ILE A 93 -6.17 7.87 -13.41
C ILE A 93 -5.62 6.68 -14.21
N PRO A 94 -4.94 6.90 -15.35
CA PRO A 94 -4.37 5.81 -16.14
C PRO A 94 -3.35 4.98 -15.36
N GLU A 95 -3.40 3.65 -15.46
CA GLU A 95 -2.50 2.75 -14.71
C GLU A 95 -1.03 2.99 -15.01
N ASN A 96 -0.68 3.34 -16.25
CA ASN A 96 0.70 3.65 -16.66
C ASN A 96 1.25 4.96 -16.05
N ARG A 97 0.41 5.74 -15.37
CA ARG A 97 0.77 6.93 -14.62
C ARG A 97 0.79 6.71 -13.10
N MET A 98 0.48 5.50 -12.65
CA MET A 98 0.42 5.12 -11.25
C MET A 98 1.64 4.30 -10.86
N PHE A 99 2.52 4.87 -10.04
CA PHE A 99 3.73 4.21 -9.56
C PHE A 99 3.58 3.88 -8.08
N TRP A 100 3.85 2.63 -7.72
CA TRP A 100 3.71 2.13 -6.36
C TRP A 100 5.08 1.86 -5.76
N ASN A 101 5.40 2.46 -4.61
CA ASN A 101 6.66 2.26 -3.90
C ASN A 101 7.91 2.56 -4.76
N HIS A 102 7.77 3.49 -5.71
CA HIS A 102 8.87 3.95 -6.55
C HIS A 102 9.76 4.94 -5.81
N ASP A 103 11.06 4.86 -6.07
CA ASP A 103 12.02 5.85 -5.61
C ASP A 103 11.82 7.18 -6.38
N ILE A 104 11.40 8.21 -5.65
CA ILE A 104 11.26 9.57 -6.15
C ILE A 104 12.43 10.40 -5.65
N VAL A 105 13.15 11.04 -6.58
CA VAL A 105 14.23 11.97 -6.22
C VAL A 105 13.63 13.18 -5.54
N ILE A 106 13.95 13.42 -4.28
CA ILE A 106 13.43 14.54 -3.48
C ILE A 106 14.47 15.62 -3.20
N TRP A 107 15.75 15.34 -3.49
CA TRP A 107 16.82 16.32 -3.32
C TRP A 107 18.00 15.99 -4.24
N ARG A 108 18.63 17.05 -4.76
CA ARG A 108 19.92 16.97 -5.47
C ARG A 108 20.87 18.01 -4.88
N SER A 109 22.05 17.57 -4.46
CA SER A 109 23.14 18.43 -4.03
C SER A 109 24.42 18.08 -4.79
N PRO A 110 25.18 19.08 -5.27
CA PRO A 110 26.52 18.84 -5.80
C PRO A 110 27.45 18.16 -4.78
N THR A 111 27.29 18.48 -3.50
CA THR A 111 28.14 18.00 -2.40
C THR A 111 27.66 16.68 -1.81
N TYR A 112 26.34 16.48 -1.69
CA TYR A 112 25.74 15.34 -0.97
C TYR A 112 25.02 14.33 -1.86
N GLY A 113 25.10 14.51 -3.19
CA GLY A 113 24.50 13.61 -4.18
C GLY A 113 22.98 13.70 -4.27
N VAL A 114 22.37 12.59 -4.67
CA VAL A 114 20.92 12.47 -4.90
C VAL A 114 20.28 11.74 -3.73
N LYS A 115 19.19 12.30 -3.17
CA LYS A 115 18.36 11.61 -2.18
C LYS A 115 17.02 11.24 -2.80
N THR A 116 16.58 10.02 -2.52
CA THR A 116 15.26 9.51 -2.89
C THR A 116 14.40 9.27 -1.67
N ALA A 117 13.09 9.35 -1.85
CA ALA A 117 12.09 8.85 -0.92
C ALA A 117 11.10 7.98 -1.67
N LYS A 118 10.51 7.02 -0.96
CA LYS A 118 9.41 6.21 -1.46
C LYS A 118 8.12 6.76 -0.86
N PHE A 119 7.14 6.90 -1.73
CA PHE A 119 5.77 7.20 -1.35
C PHE A 119 4.94 5.96 -1.64
N ASP A 120 3.89 5.76 -0.85
CA ASP A 120 3.02 4.60 -1.02
C ASP A 120 2.43 4.57 -2.45
N LEU A 121 1.92 5.70 -2.95
CA LEU A 121 1.52 5.87 -4.36
C LEU A 121 1.99 7.20 -4.93
N VAL A 122 2.36 7.19 -6.21
CA VAL A 122 2.78 8.37 -6.98
C VAL A 122 2.00 8.40 -8.28
N ILE A 123 1.34 9.52 -8.55
CA ILE A 123 0.70 9.79 -9.85
C ILE A 123 1.61 10.75 -10.61
N GLY A 124 1.95 10.43 -11.85
CA GLY A 124 2.77 11.32 -12.65
C GLY A 124 3.13 10.78 -14.02
N ASP A 125 4.13 11.40 -14.62
CA ASP A 125 4.63 11.05 -15.94
C ASP A 125 5.94 10.27 -15.82
N HIS A 126 6.15 9.28 -16.68
CA HIS A 126 7.44 8.63 -16.82
C HIS A 126 8.16 9.21 -18.04
N TYR A 127 9.30 9.86 -17.82
CA TYR A 127 10.09 10.48 -18.88
C TYR A 127 11.57 10.14 -18.74
N ARG A 128 12.18 9.60 -19.82
CA ARG A 128 13.61 9.25 -19.87
C ARG A 128 14.10 8.52 -18.60
N GLN A 129 13.41 7.44 -18.23
CA GLN A 129 13.70 6.60 -17.06
C GLN A 129 13.52 7.28 -15.70
N ARG A 130 12.82 8.42 -15.63
CA ARG A 130 12.51 9.13 -14.38
C ARG A 130 11.01 9.31 -14.22
N THR A 131 10.53 9.06 -13.01
CA THR A 131 9.16 9.42 -12.62
C THR A 131 9.13 10.88 -12.21
N VAL A 132 8.32 11.69 -12.89
CA VAL A 132 8.03 13.06 -12.53
C VAL A 132 6.67 13.08 -11.82
N PRO A 133 6.66 13.22 -10.48
CA PRO A 133 5.42 13.20 -9.73
C PRO A 133 4.57 14.45 -10.00
N ARG A 134 3.26 14.26 -9.96
CA ARG A 134 2.20 15.29 -10.01
C ARG A 134 1.32 15.24 -8.77
N ILE A 135 1.17 14.06 -8.18
CA ILE A 135 0.48 13.86 -6.91
C ILE A 135 1.26 12.77 -6.18
N LEU A 136 1.52 13.02 -4.89
CA LEU A 136 2.16 12.08 -3.99
C LEU A 136 1.14 11.69 -2.92
N VAL A 137 1.01 10.40 -2.64
CA VAL A 137 0.04 9.87 -1.69
C VAL A 137 0.75 8.96 -0.70
N GLU A 138 0.51 9.24 0.59
CA GLU A 138 0.94 8.39 1.68
C GLU A 138 -0.31 7.85 2.40
N ALA A 139 -0.44 6.54 2.45
CA ALA A 139 -1.57 5.81 3.00
C ALA A 139 -1.16 5.15 4.33
N LYS A 140 -1.51 5.79 5.44
CA LYS A 140 -1.20 5.28 6.78
C LYS A 140 -2.48 4.99 7.55
N ILE A 141 -2.50 3.81 8.17
CA ILE A 141 -3.61 3.34 8.99
C ILE A 141 -3.67 4.03 10.34
N ASP A 142 -2.51 4.10 11.00
CA ASP A 142 -2.34 4.74 12.30
C ASP A 142 -1.22 5.79 12.16
N VAL A 143 -1.58 7.05 12.31
CA VAL A 143 -0.67 8.20 12.19
C VAL A 143 -0.31 8.68 13.59
N ASP A 144 0.90 8.34 14.03
CA ASP A 144 1.51 8.96 15.21
C ASP A 144 2.31 10.22 14.84
N ALA A 145 2.72 10.99 15.85
CA ALA A 145 3.45 12.24 15.65
C ALA A 145 4.82 12.05 14.96
N GLN A 146 5.46 10.88 15.10
CA GLN A 146 6.75 10.62 14.45
C GLN A 146 6.54 10.33 12.97
N ARG A 147 5.57 9.48 12.62
CA ARG A 147 5.19 9.14 11.24
C ARG A 147 4.70 10.37 10.49
N LEU A 148 3.89 11.21 11.14
CA LEU A 148 3.41 12.45 10.53
C LEU A 148 4.57 13.40 10.22
N ARG A 149 5.50 13.60 11.16
CA ARG A 149 6.68 14.45 10.95
C ARG A 149 7.56 13.93 9.80
N ALA A 150 7.78 12.62 9.74
CA ALA A 150 8.53 12.00 8.66
C ALA A 150 7.86 12.20 7.29
N ALA A 151 6.54 11.99 7.20
CA ALA A 151 5.78 12.20 5.99
C ALA A 151 5.81 13.67 5.54
N ILE A 152 5.58 14.61 6.46
CA ILE A 152 5.64 16.06 6.17
C ILE A 152 7.02 16.44 5.64
N LEU A 153 8.10 15.98 6.26
CA LEU A 153 9.45 16.27 5.77
C LEU A 153 9.66 15.74 4.35
N ALA A 154 9.24 14.50 4.07
CA ALA A 154 9.33 13.92 2.75
C ALA A 154 8.54 14.74 1.71
N PHE A 155 7.31 15.16 2.03
CA PHE A 155 6.50 16.02 1.16
C PHE A 155 7.12 17.40 0.94
N LEU A 156 7.70 18.03 1.98
CA LEU A 156 8.34 19.34 1.85
C LEU A 156 9.55 19.29 0.90
N LEU A 157 10.39 18.25 1.04
CA LEU A 157 11.54 18.05 0.14
C LEU A 157 11.06 17.75 -1.28
N ALA A 158 10.05 16.90 -1.43
CA ALA A 158 9.47 16.59 -2.73
C ALA A 158 8.85 17.83 -3.40
N ARG A 159 8.12 18.67 -2.67
CA ARG A 159 7.53 19.92 -3.19
C ARG A 159 8.61 20.92 -3.62
N ARG A 160 9.74 20.99 -2.91
CA ARG A 160 10.88 21.80 -3.33
C ARG A 160 11.45 21.33 -4.67
N GLN A 161 11.55 20.01 -4.88
CA GLN A 161 12.06 19.42 -6.12
C GLN A 161 11.03 19.44 -7.26
N TYR A 162 9.74 19.32 -6.95
CA TYR A 162 8.61 19.33 -7.89
C TYR A 162 7.53 20.30 -7.39
N PRO A 163 7.63 21.62 -7.69
CA PRO A 163 6.72 22.63 -7.16
C PRO A 163 5.25 22.50 -7.58
N ARG A 164 4.96 21.65 -8.58
CA ARG A 164 3.61 21.37 -9.10
C ARG A 164 3.09 19.99 -8.70
N ALA A 165 3.79 19.29 -7.81
CA ALA A 165 3.36 18.02 -7.24
C ALA A 165 2.61 18.20 -5.92
#